data_AF-K7GK01-F1
#
_entry.id   AF-K7GK01-F1
#
_cell.length_a   1.000
_cell.length_b   1.000
_cell.length_c   1.000
_cell.angle_alpha   90.00
_cell.angle_beta   90.00
_cell.angle_gamma   90.00
#
_symmetry.space_group_name_H-M   'P 1'
#
loop_
_entity.id
_entity.type
_entity.pdbx_description
1 polymer ?
#
loop_
_entity_poly.entity_id
_entity_poly.type
_entity_poly.pdbx_seq_one_letter_code
_entity_poly.pdbx_strand_id
1 'polypeptide(L)'
;DLKSSNQRDEIAAARASLKENSSLLHSICSACLEHSDVGSLTANKDSIFNEIQSAVSVISNASQGIRNQKVHPTSPSAMLGSALDELESLIVLDPLTMNEEKIRPSLEKHLEGIISGAALLADSSCTRDIHREQIITECNAIRQALQDLLSEYMNN
;
A
#
# COMPACT_ATOMS: atom_id res chain seq x y z
N ASP A 1 -12.34 6.33 19.26
CA ASP A 1 -10.99 5.81 19.01
C ASP A 1 -11.00 4.98 17.73
N LEU A 2 -10.07 5.20 16.80
CA LEU A 2 -10.02 4.46 15.53
C LEU A 2 -9.29 3.14 15.76
N LYS A 3 -9.88 2.04 15.30
CA LYS A 3 -9.39 0.70 15.63
C LYS A 3 -8.28 0.19 14.70
N SER A 4 -8.16 0.68 13.46
CA SER A 4 -7.15 0.20 12.51
C SER A 4 -6.03 1.21 12.27
N SER A 5 -4.81 0.74 12.02
CA SER A 5 -3.66 1.61 11.73
C SER A 5 -3.90 2.45 10.48
N ASN A 6 -4.36 1.84 9.40
CA ASN A 6 -4.62 2.52 8.14
C ASN A 6 -5.61 3.68 8.28
N GLN A 7 -6.68 3.52 9.07
CA GLN A 7 -7.63 4.60 9.31
C GLN A 7 -6.99 5.79 10.04
N ARG A 8 -6.05 5.52 10.95
CA ARG A 8 -5.30 6.58 11.64
C ARG A 8 -4.39 7.32 10.65
N ASP A 9 -3.71 6.60 9.77
CA ASP A 9 -2.82 7.18 8.75
C ASP A 9 -3.61 8.00 7.72
N GLU A 10 -4.77 7.49 7.27
CA GLU A 10 -5.69 8.20 6.37
C GLU A 10 -6.19 9.52 6.98
N ILE A 11 -6.62 9.52 8.26
CA ILE A 11 -7.03 10.77 8.92
C ILE A 11 -5.82 11.70 9.11
N ALA A 12 -4.66 11.18 9.47
CA ALA A 12 -3.46 12.00 9.64
C ALA A 12 -3.10 12.72 8.33
N ALA A 13 -3.14 12.01 7.20
CA ALA A 13 -2.93 12.56 5.87
C ALA A 13 -4.01 13.60 5.51
N ALA A 14 -5.29 13.29 5.71
CA ALA A 14 -6.39 14.22 5.44
C ALA A 14 -6.28 15.51 6.28
N ARG A 15 -5.88 15.41 7.55
CA ARG A 15 -5.66 16.58 8.42
C ARG A 15 -4.48 17.42 7.95
N ALA A 16 -3.39 16.79 7.52
CA ALA A 16 -2.22 17.48 7.00
C ALA A 16 -2.58 18.26 5.72
N SER A 17 -3.22 17.59 4.75
CA SER A 17 -3.70 18.21 3.51
C SER A 17 -4.68 19.35 3.78
N LEU A 18 -5.65 19.16 4.70
CA LEU A 18 -6.59 20.22 5.06
C LEU A 18 -5.88 21.45 5.64
N LYS A 19 -4.91 21.24 6.53
CA LYS A 19 -4.16 22.34 7.16
C LYS A 19 -3.34 23.12 6.13
N GLU A 20 -2.64 22.41 5.25
CA GLU A 20 -1.85 23.00 4.17
C GLU A 20 -2.73 23.81 3.22
N ASN A 21 -3.77 23.19 2.66
CA ASN A 21 -4.64 23.82 1.69
C ASN A 21 -5.45 24.99 2.27
N SER A 22 -5.88 24.90 3.54
CA SER A 22 -6.59 26.01 4.21
C SER A 22 -5.72 27.25 4.33
N SER A 23 -4.40 27.08 4.51
CA SER A 23 -3.46 28.22 4.59
C SER A 23 -3.23 28.89 3.23
N LEU A 24 -3.31 28.12 2.15
CA LEU A 24 -3.13 28.61 0.77
C LEU A 24 -4.41 29.23 0.19
N LEU A 25 -5.58 28.82 0.69
CA LEU A 25 -6.89 29.20 0.13
C LEU A 25 -7.08 30.72 0.06
N HIS A 26 -6.72 31.44 1.13
CA HIS A 26 -6.85 32.90 1.13
C HIS A 26 -5.98 33.52 0.02
N SER A 27 -4.72 33.10 -0.07
CA SER A 27 -3.77 33.64 -1.06
C SER A 27 -4.23 33.40 -2.49
N ILE A 28 -4.74 32.20 -2.81
CA ILE A 28 -5.19 31.89 -4.17
C ILE A 28 -6.48 32.65 -4.52
N CYS A 29 -7.41 32.78 -3.57
CA CYS A 29 -8.63 33.56 -3.77
C CYS A 29 -8.33 35.04 -4.00
N SER A 30 -7.42 35.63 -3.22
CA SER A 30 -6.95 37.01 -3.45
C SER A 30 -6.34 37.17 -4.84
N ALA A 31 -5.44 36.28 -5.24
CA ALA A 31 -4.81 36.32 -6.56
C ALA A 31 -5.83 36.18 -7.71
N CYS A 32 -6.85 35.32 -7.58
CA CYS A 32 -7.92 35.18 -8.57
C CYS A 32 -8.79 36.44 -8.72
N LEU A 33 -8.94 37.23 -7.66
CA LEU A 33 -9.68 38.50 -7.72
C LEU A 33 -8.87 39.59 -8.43
N GLU A 34 -7.56 39.59 -8.25
CA GLU A 34 -6.64 40.55 -8.88
C GLU A 34 -6.34 40.20 -10.35
N HIS A 35 -6.36 38.91 -10.70
CA HIS A 35 -5.97 38.38 -12.00
C HIS A 35 -6.99 37.36 -12.55
N SER A 36 -8.21 37.84 -12.84
CA SER A 36 -9.34 36.98 -13.26
C SER A 36 -9.19 36.34 -14.65
N ASP A 37 -8.25 36.82 -15.46
CA ASP A 37 -7.93 36.33 -16.80
C ASP A 37 -6.91 35.17 -16.82
N VAL A 38 -6.27 34.88 -15.68
CA VAL A 38 -5.23 33.85 -15.59
C VAL A 38 -5.85 32.48 -15.27
N GLY A 39 -6.06 31.67 -16.31
CA GLY A 39 -6.69 30.34 -16.19
C GLY A 39 -5.99 29.37 -15.22
N SER A 40 -4.67 29.47 -15.05
CA SER A 40 -3.92 28.62 -14.11
C SER A 40 -4.24 28.94 -12.64
N LEU A 41 -4.59 30.19 -12.30
CA LEU A 41 -5.02 30.54 -10.95
C LEU A 41 -6.38 29.95 -10.64
N THR A 42 -7.31 30.00 -11.60
CA THR A 42 -8.62 29.35 -11.48
C THR A 42 -8.49 27.84 -11.32
N ALA A 43 -7.66 27.18 -12.14
CA ALA A 43 -7.39 25.76 -12.01
C ALA A 43 -6.77 25.40 -10.65
N ASN A 44 -5.84 26.21 -10.15
CA ASN A 44 -5.22 26.02 -8.84
C ASN A 44 -6.24 26.19 -7.70
N LYS A 45 -7.08 27.23 -7.76
CA LYS A 45 -8.19 27.44 -6.82
C LYS A 45 -9.12 26.22 -6.77
N ASP A 46 -9.50 25.70 -7.93
CA ASP A 46 -10.38 24.54 -8.03
C ASP A 46 -9.71 23.27 -7.48
N SER A 47 -8.41 23.08 -7.73
CA SER A 47 -7.63 21.99 -7.13
C SER A 47 -7.64 22.05 -5.60
N ILE A 48 -7.26 23.20 -5.02
CA ILE A 48 -7.25 23.43 -3.57
C ILE A 48 -8.64 23.19 -2.97
N PHE A 49 -9.70 23.66 -3.63
CA PHE A 49 -11.07 23.46 -3.15
C PHE A 49 -11.46 21.98 -3.15
N ASN A 50 -11.14 21.24 -4.22
CA ASN A 50 -11.39 19.81 -4.32
C ASN A 50 -10.61 19.02 -3.26
N GLU A 51 -9.36 19.39 -3.00
CA GLU A 51 -8.53 18.77 -1.96
C GLU A 51 -9.08 19.02 -0.55
N ILE A 52 -9.50 20.25 -0.24
CA ILE A 52 -10.16 20.59 1.04
C ILE A 52 -11.45 19.78 1.19
N GLN A 53 -12.29 19.72 0.16
CA GLN A 53 -13.54 18.97 0.19
C GLN A 53 -13.30 17.46 0.40
N SER A 54 -12.31 16.91 -0.30
CA SER A 54 -11.89 15.52 -0.14
C SER A 54 -11.40 15.23 1.28
N ALA A 55 -10.52 16.08 1.82
CA ALA A 55 -9.99 15.94 3.18
C ALA A 55 -11.09 16.01 4.25
N VAL A 56 -12.02 16.96 4.13
CA VAL A 56 -13.19 17.06 5.04
C VAL A 56 -14.08 15.82 4.93
N SER A 57 -14.30 15.30 3.72
CA SER A 57 -15.07 14.07 3.50
C SER A 57 -14.42 12.87 4.18
N VAL A 58 -13.09 12.69 4.04
CA VAL A 58 -12.34 11.61 4.71
C VAL A 58 -12.47 11.71 6.23
N ILE A 59 -12.24 12.91 6.79
CA ILE A 59 -12.35 13.14 8.24
C ILE A 59 -13.78 12.86 8.74
N SER A 60 -14.79 13.37 8.01
CA SER A 60 -16.20 13.18 8.33
C SER A 60 -16.58 11.70 8.32
N ASN A 61 -16.28 10.98 7.25
CA ASN A 61 -16.57 9.56 7.12
C ASN A 61 -15.92 8.75 8.24
N ALA A 62 -14.66 9.03 8.55
CA ALA A 62 -13.95 8.33 9.59
C ALA A 62 -14.50 8.65 11.01
N SER A 63 -14.95 9.89 11.25
CA SER A 63 -15.62 10.26 12.51
C SER A 63 -16.98 9.57 12.71
N GLN A 64 -17.68 9.26 11.61
CA GLN A 64 -18.96 8.54 11.62
C GLN A 64 -18.77 7.02 11.60
N GLY A 65 -17.52 6.53 11.53
CA GLY A 65 -17.22 5.10 11.38
C GLY A 65 -17.61 4.51 10.03
N ILE A 66 -17.91 5.36 9.03
CA ILE A 66 -18.19 4.94 7.66
C ILE A 66 -16.86 4.54 7.03
N ARG A 67 -16.69 3.23 6.79
CA ARG A 67 -15.51 2.72 6.08
C ARG A 67 -15.55 3.23 4.65
N ASN A 68 -14.58 4.06 4.28
CA ASN A 68 -14.46 4.59 2.93
C ASN A 68 -14.09 3.41 2.00
N GLN A 69 -15.09 2.80 1.34
CA GLN A 69 -14.85 1.67 0.42
C GLN A 69 -14.11 2.10 -0.86
N LYS A 70 -13.99 3.42 -1.11
CA LYS A 70 -13.44 3.97 -2.34
C LYS A 70 -11.91 3.93 -2.42
N VAL A 71 -11.24 3.80 -1.29
CA VAL A 71 -9.80 3.49 -1.24
C VAL A 71 -9.75 2.04 -0.80
N HIS A 72 -9.33 1.16 -1.71
CA HIS A 72 -9.06 -0.23 -1.39
C HIS A 72 -8.19 -0.20 -0.13
N PRO A 73 -8.64 -0.74 1.02
CA PRO A 73 -7.74 -0.81 2.15
C PRO A 73 -6.54 -1.59 1.65
N THR A 74 -5.36 -0.98 1.67
CA THR A 74 -4.10 -1.70 1.69
C THR A 74 -4.17 -2.54 2.95
N SER A 75 -4.79 -3.73 2.84
CA SER A 75 -4.73 -4.74 3.88
C SER A 75 -3.28 -4.84 4.34
N PRO A 76 -2.98 -5.12 5.61
CA PRO A 76 -1.60 -5.39 6.03
C PRO A 76 -0.91 -6.39 5.08
N SER A 77 -1.65 -7.41 4.63
CA SER A 77 -1.31 -8.37 3.56
C SER A 77 -0.96 -7.76 2.17
N ALA A 78 -1.23 -6.47 1.92
CA ALA A 78 -0.88 -5.76 0.69
C ALA A 78 0.51 -5.10 0.73
N MET A 79 1.17 -5.04 1.90
CA MET A 79 2.55 -4.56 2.00
C MET A 79 3.52 -5.74 2.02
N LEU A 80 4.58 -5.62 1.22
CA LEU A 80 5.58 -6.69 1.03
C LEU A 80 6.19 -7.16 2.36
N GLY A 81 6.43 -6.25 3.30
CA GLY A 81 6.99 -6.58 4.61
C GLY A 81 6.09 -7.53 5.41
N SER A 82 4.80 -7.21 5.52
CA SER A 82 3.86 -8.08 6.26
C SER A 82 3.63 -9.43 5.58
N ALA A 83 3.69 -9.48 4.24
CA ALA A 83 3.61 -10.74 3.51
C ALA A 83 4.84 -11.64 3.79
N LEU A 84 6.04 -11.04 3.94
CA LEU A 84 7.23 -11.78 4.35
C LEU A 84 7.09 -12.33 5.78
N ASP A 85 6.62 -11.52 6.72
CA ASP A 85 6.38 -11.94 8.11
C ASP A 85 5.35 -13.10 8.18
N GLU A 86 4.28 -13.02 7.38
CA GLU A 86 3.26 -14.07 7.29
C GLU A 86 3.82 -15.36 6.68
N LEU A 87 4.66 -15.28 5.64
CA LEU A 87 5.33 -16.45 5.06
C LEU A 87 6.29 -17.11 6.06
N GLU A 88 7.09 -16.32 6.78
CA GLU A 88 7.99 -16.84 7.82
C GLU A 88 7.20 -17.57 8.90
N SER A 89 6.10 -16.98 9.38
CA SER A 89 5.23 -17.63 10.37
C SER A 89 4.67 -18.94 9.84
N LEU A 90 4.30 -19.04 8.56
CA LEU A 90 3.74 -20.24 7.95
C LEU A 90 4.76 -21.38 7.79
N ILE A 91 6.03 -21.04 7.52
CA ILE A 91 7.11 -22.01 7.35
C ILE A 91 7.53 -22.64 8.69
N VAL A 92 7.38 -21.91 9.81
CA VAL A 92 7.79 -22.36 11.16
C VAL A 92 6.79 -23.35 11.82
N LEU A 93 5.58 -23.54 11.27
CA LEU A 93 4.59 -24.46 11.87
C LEU A 93 5.00 -25.93 11.79
N ASP A 94 4.64 -26.68 12.84
CA ASP A 94 4.97 -28.11 13.02
C ASP A 94 4.41 -28.98 11.87
N PRO A 95 5.28 -29.66 11.09
CA PRO A 95 4.90 -30.52 9.97
C PRO A 95 3.90 -31.63 10.35
N LEU A 96 3.89 -32.06 11.61
CA LEU A 96 3.02 -33.14 12.10
C LEU A 96 1.55 -32.71 12.28
N THR A 97 1.29 -31.40 12.35
CA THR A 97 -0.05 -30.84 12.57
C THR A 97 -0.77 -30.42 11.29
N MET A 98 -0.10 -30.64 10.15
CA MET A 98 -0.27 -29.87 8.93
C MET A 98 -0.84 -30.77 7.82
N ASN A 99 -1.96 -30.35 7.20
CA ASN A 99 -2.55 -31.05 6.05
C ASN A 99 -1.86 -30.62 4.75
N GLU A 100 -0.97 -31.48 4.28
CA GLU A 100 -0.06 -31.27 3.15
C GLU A 100 -0.75 -30.76 1.87
N GLU A 101 -1.92 -31.31 1.53
CA GLU A 101 -2.70 -30.92 0.35
C GLU A 101 -3.18 -29.46 0.39
N LYS A 102 -3.26 -28.86 1.58
CA LYS A 102 -3.69 -27.46 1.77
C LYS A 102 -2.52 -26.50 1.92
N ILE A 103 -1.37 -26.97 2.38
CA ILE A 103 -0.24 -26.11 2.75
C ILE A 103 0.58 -25.74 1.55
N ARG A 104 0.89 -26.70 0.69
CA ARG A 104 1.60 -26.43 -0.56
C ARG A 104 0.96 -25.29 -1.36
N PRO A 105 -0.34 -25.35 -1.73
CA PRO A 105 -0.97 -24.26 -2.46
C PRO A 105 -1.05 -22.96 -1.65
N SER A 106 -1.08 -23.02 -0.31
CA SER A 106 -1.05 -21.82 0.53
C SER A 106 0.31 -21.13 0.52
N LEU A 107 1.39 -21.87 0.72
CA LEU A 107 2.76 -21.35 0.72
C LEU A 107 3.14 -20.81 -0.66
N GLU A 108 2.83 -21.55 -1.74
CA GLU A 108 3.09 -21.12 -3.10
C GLU A 108 2.32 -19.84 -3.45
N LYS A 109 1.04 -19.77 -3.08
CA LYS A 109 0.24 -18.56 -3.27
C LYS A 109 0.80 -17.37 -2.51
N HIS A 110 1.24 -17.57 -1.27
CA HIS A 110 1.81 -16.51 -0.45
C HIS A 110 3.13 -16.00 -1.04
N LEU A 111 4.00 -16.93 -1.46
CA LEU A 111 5.26 -16.61 -2.10
C LEU A 111 5.07 -15.85 -3.43
N GLU A 112 4.15 -16.28 -4.28
CA GLU A 112 3.89 -15.57 -5.54
C GLU A 112 3.30 -14.17 -5.30
N GLY A 113 2.58 -13.96 -4.20
CA GLY A 113 2.18 -12.63 -3.74
C GLY A 113 3.38 -11.74 -3.40
N ILE A 114 4.36 -12.27 -2.67
CA ILE A 114 5.62 -11.57 -2.34
C ILE A 114 6.40 -11.25 -3.62
N ILE A 115 6.56 -12.22 -4.53
CA ILE A 115 7.28 -12.02 -5.79
C ILE A 115 6.60 -10.96 -6.64
N SER A 116 5.25 -10.96 -6.70
CA SER A 116 4.49 -9.93 -7.39
C SER A 116 4.72 -8.53 -6.79
N GLY A 117 4.77 -8.44 -5.46
CA GLY A 117 5.09 -7.18 -4.77
C GLY A 117 6.53 -6.71 -5.00
N ALA A 118 7.49 -7.64 -5.02
CA ALA A 118 8.90 -7.35 -5.31
C ALA A 118 9.12 -6.93 -6.77
N ALA A 119 8.35 -7.50 -7.72
CA ALA A 119 8.40 -7.10 -9.13
C ALA A 119 8.03 -5.62 -9.31
N LEU A 120 7.05 -5.10 -8.55
CA LEU A 120 6.71 -3.67 -8.57
C LEU A 120 7.89 -2.77 -8.15
N LEU A 121 8.75 -3.25 -7.24
CA LEU A 121 9.97 -2.54 -6.85
C LEU A 121 11.06 -2.66 -7.93
N ALA A 122 11.20 -3.84 -8.52
CA ALA A 122 12.18 -4.10 -9.58
C ALA A 122 11.89 -3.30 -10.87
N ASP A 123 10.62 -3.17 -11.24
CA ASP A 123 10.15 -2.52 -12.46
C ASP A 123 9.94 -1.00 -12.30
N SER A 124 10.18 -0.45 -11.11
CA SER A 124 10.09 0.99 -10.87
C SER A 124 11.15 1.75 -11.66
N SER A 125 10.76 2.89 -12.24
CA SER A 125 11.67 3.77 -13.01
C SER A 125 12.81 4.37 -12.19
N CYS A 126 12.72 4.34 -10.86
CA CYS A 126 13.78 4.78 -9.95
C CYS A 126 14.71 3.65 -9.47
N THR A 127 14.47 2.42 -9.91
CA THR A 127 15.31 1.27 -9.54
C THR A 127 16.44 1.09 -10.55
N ARG A 128 17.68 1.03 -10.05
CA ARG A 128 18.87 0.80 -10.90
C ARG A 128 18.88 -0.64 -11.41
N ASP A 129 19.38 -0.84 -12.63
CA ASP A 129 19.48 -2.16 -13.26
C ASP A 129 20.15 -3.21 -12.36
N ILE A 130 21.25 -2.84 -11.70
CA ILE A 130 21.96 -3.74 -10.77
C ILE A 130 21.03 -4.25 -9.67
N HIS A 131 20.19 -3.38 -9.10
CA HIS A 131 19.25 -3.77 -8.05
C HIS A 131 18.05 -4.54 -8.61
N ARG A 132 17.57 -4.18 -9.80
CA ARG A 132 16.52 -4.94 -10.50
C ARG A 132 16.96 -6.38 -10.73
N GLU A 133 18.16 -6.61 -11.25
CA GLU A 133 18.70 -7.97 -11.46
C GLU A 133 18.92 -8.72 -10.14
N GLN A 134 19.36 -8.04 -9.08
CA GLN A 134 19.45 -8.62 -7.74
C GLN A 134 18.08 -9.07 -7.23
N ILE A 135 17.05 -8.23 -7.32
CA ILE A 135 15.68 -8.59 -6.89
C ILE A 135 15.17 -9.81 -7.66
N ILE A 136 15.36 -9.85 -8.98
CA ILE A 136 14.94 -10.98 -9.82
C ILE A 136 15.66 -12.27 -9.39
N THR A 137 16.97 -12.17 -9.13
CA THR A 137 17.79 -13.30 -8.68
C THR A 137 17.30 -13.85 -7.34
N GLU A 138 17.06 -12.98 -6.36
CA GLU A 138 16.56 -13.36 -5.04
C GLU A 138 15.14 -13.95 -5.09
N CYS A 139 14.24 -13.38 -5.89
CA CYS A 139 12.91 -13.94 -6.09
C CYS A 139 12.96 -15.38 -6.66
N ASN A 140 13.87 -15.63 -7.61
CA ASN A 140 14.07 -16.98 -8.15
C ASN A 140 14.71 -17.91 -7.12
N ALA A 141 15.67 -17.42 -6.32
CA ALA A 141 16.31 -18.19 -5.27
C ALA A 141 15.30 -18.63 -4.20
N ILE A 142 14.41 -17.74 -3.74
CA ILE A 142 13.37 -18.08 -2.76
C ILE A 142 12.37 -19.07 -3.36
N ARG A 143 11.99 -18.92 -4.64
CA ARG A 143 11.13 -19.90 -5.32
C ARG A 143 11.75 -21.29 -5.33
N GLN A 144 13.04 -21.39 -5.63
CA GLN A 144 13.76 -22.66 -5.60
C GLN A 144 13.82 -23.24 -4.18
N ALA A 145 14.19 -22.42 -3.19
CA ALA A 145 14.26 -22.84 -1.79
C ALA A 145 12.92 -23.38 -1.26
N LEU A 146 11.79 -22.77 -1.64
CA LEU A 146 10.46 -23.28 -1.27
C LEU A 146 10.19 -24.64 -1.93
N GLN A 147 10.53 -24.82 -3.21
CA GLN A 147 10.32 -26.09 -3.90
C GLN A 147 11.21 -27.21 -3.34
N ASP A 148 12.45 -26.90 -2.96
CA ASP A 148 13.35 -27.84 -2.29
C ASP A 148 12.75 -28.27 -0.93
N LEU A 149 12.29 -27.29 -0.13
CA LEU A 149 11.62 -27.54 1.15
C LEU A 149 10.36 -28.42 0.99
N LEU A 150 9.49 -28.09 0.03
CA LEU A 150 8.27 -28.86 -0.25
C LEU A 150 8.57 -30.28 -0.76
N SER A 151 9.72 -30.47 -1.41
CA SER A 151 10.16 -31.79 -1.87
C SER A 151 10.71 -32.63 -0.71
N GLU A 152 11.45 -32.02 0.22
CA GLU A 152 11.88 -32.70 1.46
C GLU A 152 10.68 -33.15 2.31
N TYR A 153 9.64 -32.32 2.42
CA TYR A 153 8.42 -32.69 3.14
C TYR A 153 7.66 -33.87 2.52
N MET A 154 7.66 -34.01 1.19
CA MET A 154 6.94 -35.10 0.49
C MET A 154 7.71 -36.42 0.46
N ASN A 155 9.03 -36.37 0.71
CA ASN A 155 9.90 -37.55 0.68
C ASN A 155 10.10 -38.19 2.05
N ASN A 156 9.54 -37.60 3.12
CA ASN A 156 9.56 -38.10 4.50
C ASN A 156 8.16 -38.54 4.97
#